data_AF-A0A848Y0T0-F1
#
_entry.id   AF-A0A848Y0T0-F1
#
_cell.length_a   1.000
_cell.length_b   1.000
_cell.length_c   1.000
_cell.angle_alpha   90.00
_cell.angle_beta   90.00
_cell.angle_gamma   90.00
#
_symmetry.space_group_name_H-M   'P 1'
#
loop_
_entity.id
_entity.type
_entity.pdbx_description
1 polymer ?
#
loop_
_entity_poly.entity_id
_entity_poly.type
_entity_poly.pdbx_seq_one_letter_code
_entity_poly.pdbx_strand_id
1 'polypeptide(L)'
;MTSKTPFRFYDNRQKYLLFVNTCSEKWETSERIGAEFEHVRPCPPALRLFDAGMGDGTVLVRVMRTMHRRFPNIPFYVCGKEISLEDVRLCLEKLPDRLYEHPMTVFVATNLYYYQAPWLSLQGKGDDMAINWVVLELDGGHSHEFEEQITNMQRQIASYWQAAASEKTGNPVYVTPTVLVI
;
A
#
# COMPACT_ATOMS: atom_id res chain seq x y z
N MET A 1 -18.48 -33.33 -21.12
CA MET A 1 -17.53 -32.37 -21.72
C MET A 1 -16.87 -31.60 -20.59
N THR A 2 -15.65 -31.99 -20.18
CA THR A 2 -14.88 -31.26 -19.18
C THR A 2 -14.48 -29.91 -19.77
N SER A 3 -14.99 -28.79 -19.26
CA SER A 3 -14.54 -27.47 -19.71
C SER A 3 -13.05 -27.35 -19.37
N LYS A 4 -12.18 -27.39 -20.39
CA LYS A 4 -10.76 -27.07 -20.24
C LYS A 4 -10.64 -25.58 -19.99
N THR A 5 -10.82 -25.16 -18.75
CA THR A 5 -10.43 -23.82 -18.33
C THR A 5 -8.91 -23.73 -18.54
N PRO A 6 -8.41 -22.78 -19.34
CA PRO A 6 -6.97 -22.69 -19.61
C PRO A 6 -6.21 -22.45 -18.31
N PHE A 7 -5.08 -23.14 -18.14
CA PHE A 7 -4.22 -22.98 -16.96
C PHE A 7 -3.77 -21.53 -16.87
N ARG A 8 -4.19 -20.83 -15.81
CA ARG A 8 -3.72 -19.48 -15.49
C ARG A 8 -2.59 -19.61 -14.46
N PHE A 9 -1.42 -19.08 -14.81
CA PHE A 9 -0.22 -19.14 -13.97
C PHE A 9 -0.49 -18.67 -12.53
N TYR A 10 -1.24 -17.57 -12.39
CA TYR A 10 -1.58 -16.94 -11.11
C TYR A 10 -2.63 -17.72 -10.28
N ASP A 11 -3.36 -18.65 -10.89
CA ASP A 11 -4.36 -19.46 -10.17
C ASP A 11 -3.68 -20.60 -9.37
N ASN A 12 -2.39 -20.88 -9.61
CA ASN A 12 -1.61 -21.84 -8.84
C ASN A 12 -0.71 -21.12 -7.81
N ARG A 13 -1.17 -21.12 -6.55
CA ARG A 13 -0.48 -20.46 -5.44
C ARG A 13 0.98 -20.92 -5.26
N GLN A 14 1.29 -22.21 -5.45
CA GLN A 14 2.66 -22.72 -5.29
C GLN A 14 3.60 -22.17 -6.37
N LYS A 15 3.18 -22.16 -7.63
CA LYS A 15 3.97 -21.61 -8.74
C LYS A 15 4.15 -20.10 -8.62
N TYR A 16 3.10 -19.39 -8.20
CA TYR A 16 3.18 -17.96 -7.93
C TYR A 16 4.17 -17.66 -6.81
N LEU A 17 4.07 -18.36 -5.66
CA LEU A 17 5.01 -18.17 -4.55
C LEU A 17 6.44 -18.56 -4.92
N LEU A 18 6.64 -19.60 -5.74
CA LEU A 18 7.97 -19.94 -6.25
C LEU A 18 8.54 -18.77 -7.05
N PHE A 19 7.80 -18.27 -8.05
CA PHE A 19 8.23 -17.14 -8.85
C PHE A 19 8.57 -15.92 -8.00
N VAL A 20 7.64 -15.48 -7.14
CA VAL A 20 7.80 -14.29 -6.30
C VAL A 20 9.02 -14.38 -5.37
N ASN A 21 9.35 -15.58 -4.88
CA ASN A 21 10.45 -15.76 -3.93
C ASN A 21 11.80 -16.11 -4.58
N THR A 22 11.82 -16.61 -5.82
CA THR A 22 13.06 -17.08 -6.47
C THR A 22 13.51 -16.24 -7.66
N CYS A 23 12.79 -15.18 -8.02
CA CYS A 23 13.21 -14.25 -9.06
C CYS A 23 13.47 -12.84 -8.52
N SER A 24 14.18 -12.03 -9.29
CA SER A 24 14.51 -10.64 -8.96
C SER A 24 13.45 -9.63 -9.45
N GLU A 25 12.25 -10.07 -9.86
CA GLU A 25 11.24 -9.21 -10.49
C GLU A 25 10.92 -7.95 -9.66
N LYS A 26 10.71 -8.10 -8.35
CA LYS A 26 10.46 -6.96 -7.45
C LYS A 26 11.66 -6.00 -7.39
N TRP A 27 12.89 -6.53 -7.45
CA TRP A 27 14.11 -5.73 -7.45
C TRP A 27 14.20 -4.91 -8.74
N GLU A 28 14.17 -5.59 -9.89
CA GLU A 28 14.28 -4.96 -11.22
C GLU A 28 13.18 -3.91 -11.43
N THR A 29 11.95 -4.22 -10.99
CA THR A 29 10.82 -3.29 -11.05
C THR A 29 11.09 -2.04 -10.22
N SER A 30 11.56 -2.20 -8.98
CA SER A 30 11.85 -1.04 -8.12
C SER A 30 13.00 -0.18 -8.63
N GLU A 31 14.05 -0.78 -9.20
CA GLU A 31 15.18 -0.05 -9.81
C GLU A 31 14.72 0.72 -11.05
N ARG A 32 13.90 0.09 -11.89
CA ARG A 32 13.36 0.72 -13.10
C ARG A 32 12.48 1.91 -12.77
N ILE A 33 11.60 1.80 -11.76
CA ILE A 33 10.80 2.93 -11.25
C ILE A 33 11.72 4.00 -10.67
N GLY A 34 12.74 3.61 -9.91
CA GLY A 34 13.72 4.52 -9.33
C GLY A 34 14.44 5.40 -10.34
N ALA A 35 14.75 4.86 -11.53
CA ALA A 35 15.37 5.61 -12.62
C ALA A 35 14.46 6.76 -13.14
N GLU A 36 13.13 6.59 -13.11
CA GLU A 36 12.19 7.63 -13.56
C GLU A 36 12.23 8.88 -12.67
N PHE A 37 12.72 8.79 -11.43
CA PHE A 37 12.87 9.96 -10.56
C PHE A 37 13.93 10.96 -11.04
N GLU A 38 14.74 10.64 -12.06
CA GLU A 38 15.57 11.63 -12.74
C GLU A 38 14.73 12.70 -13.45
N HIS A 39 13.52 12.33 -13.89
CA HIS A 39 12.63 13.19 -14.66
C HIS A 39 11.53 13.84 -13.81
N VAL A 40 11.46 13.50 -12.52
CA VAL A 40 10.46 14.03 -11.58
C VAL A 40 10.98 15.28 -10.89
N ARG A 41 10.17 16.34 -10.89
CA ARG A 41 10.43 17.56 -10.13
C ARG A 41 9.39 17.69 -9.02
N PRO A 42 9.79 17.62 -7.73
CA PRO A 42 8.86 17.84 -6.64
C PRO A 42 8.23 19.23 -6.72
N CYS A 43 6.94 19.30 -6.44
CA CYS A 43 6.21 20.56 -6.26
C CYS A 43 5.65 20.62 -4.84
N PRO A 44 5.60 21.81 -4.21
CA PRO A 44 4.96 21.96 -2.92
C PRO A 44 3.50 21.46 -2.94
N PRO A 45 2.99 20.91 -1.83
CA PRO A 45 3.65 20.80 -0.52
C PRO A 45 4.55 19.56 -0.34
N ALA A 46 4.43 18.54 -1.21
CA ALA A 46 5.09 17.25 -1.05
C ALA A 46 5.24 16.53 -2.40
N LEU A 47 6.27 15.68 -2.52
CA LEU A 47 6.33 14.72 -3.63
C LEU A 47 5.33 13.60 -3.38
N ARG A 48 4.46 13.33 -4.36
CA ARG A 48 3.36 12.37 -4.24
C ARG A 48 3.68 11.08 -4.99
N LEU A 49 3.49 9.93 -4.34
CA LEU A 49 3.54 8.61 -4.94
C LEU A 49 2.22 7.90 -4.68
N PHE A 50 1.62 7.32 -5.72
CA PHE A 50 0.43 6.48 -5.60
C PHE A 50 0.74 5.07 -6.11
N ASP A 51 0.58 4.07 -5.24
CA ASP A 51 0.76 2.65 -5.56
C ASP A 51 -0.61 1.96 -5.66
N ALA A 52 -0.94 1.52 -6.88
CA ALA A 52 -2.24 1.00 -7.25
C ALA A 52 -2.28 -0.54 -7.11
N GLY A 53 -2.23 -1.04 -5.88
CA GLY A 53 -2.09 -2.46 -5.58
C GLY A 53 -0.71 -2.74 -5.00
N MET A 54 -0.43 -2.14 -3.84
CA MET A 54 0.90 -2.16 -3.23
C MET A 54 1.35 -3.56 -2.80
N GLY A 55 0.42 -4.51 -2.66
CA GLY A 55 0.69 -5.85 -2.16
C GLY A 55 1.40 -5.80 -0.81
N ASP A 56 2.36 -6.69 -0.61
CA ASP A 56 3.17 -6.78 0.62
C ASP A 56 4.10 -5.57 0.87
N GLY A 57 4.06 -4.54 0.03
CA GLY A 57 4.86 -3.33 0.13
C GLY A 57 6.32 -3.46 -0.29
N THR A 58 6.79 -4.62 -0.74
CA THR A 58 8.22 -4.86 -1.02
C THR A 58 8.77 -3.95 -2.12
N VAL A 59 8.02 -3.74 -3.21
CA VAL A 59 8.41 -2.82 -4.28
C VAL A 59 8.35 -1.39 -3.76
N LEU A 60 7.27 -1.04 -3.06
CA LEU A 60 7.04 0.30 -2.52
C LEU A 60 8.17 0.77 -1.61
N VAL A 61 8.56 -0.02 -0.61
CA VAL A 61 9.63 0.39 0.33
C VAL A 61 10.99 0.51 -0.35
N ARG A 62 11.23 -0.22 -1.46
CA ARG A 62 12.45 -0.06 -2.27
C ARG A 62 12.43 1.23 -3.08
N VAL A 63 11.28 1.53 -3.70
CA VAL A 63 11.06 2.81 -4.39
C VAL A 63 11.23 3.98 -3.41
N MET A 64 10.69 3.86 -2.19
CA MET A 64 10.85 4.86 -1.13
C MET A 64 12.33 5.09 -0.78
N ARG A 65 13.16 4.03 -0.65
CA ARG A 65 14.62 4.21 -0.43
C ARG A 65 15.26 5.06 -1.53
N THR A 66 14.88 4.85 -2.79
CA THR A 66 15.38 5.68 -3.90
C THR A 66 14.87 7.12 -3.80
N MET A 67 13.61 7.32 -3.40
CA MET A 67 13.06 8.66 -3.13
C MET A 67 13.82 9.37 -2.00
N HIS A 68 14.07 8.69 -0.88
CA HIS A 68 14.79 9.22 0.28
C HIS A 68 16.20 9.69 -0.12
N ARG A 69 16.93 8.86 -0.88
CA ARG A 69 18.25 9.21 -1.40
C ARG A 69 18.22 10.43 -2.35
N ARG A 70 17.20 10.53 -3.21
CA ARG A 70 17.12 11.56 -4.26
C ARG A 70 16.57 12.89 -3.74
N PHE A 71 15.65 12.84 -2.78
CA PHE A 71 14.88 13.98 -2.28
C PHE A 71 14.86 14.06 -0.74
N PRO A 72 16.02 14.05 -0.06
CA PRO A 72 16.12 13.84 1.40
C PRO A 72 15.45 14.92 2.26
N ASN A 73 15.23 16.12 1.72
CA ASN A 73 14.61 17.24 2.43
C ASN A 73 13.20 17.57 1.92
N ILE A 74 12.63 16.73 1.06
CA ILE A 74 11.30 16.97 0.50
C ILE A 74 10.27 16.14 1.28
N PRO A 75 9.15 16.73 1.74
CA PRO A 75 8.07 15.95 2.32
C PRO A 75 7.50 14.94 1.32
N PHE A 76 7.15 13.74 1.79
CA PHE A 76 6.56 12.70 0.97
C PHE A 76 5.11 12.45 1.34
N TYR A 77 4.28 12.26 0.33
CA TYR A 77 2.93 11.73 0.46
C TYR A 77 2.86 10.43 -0.34
N VAL A 78 2.85 9.30 0.35
CA VAL A 78 2.85 7.97 -0.27
C VAL A 78 1.52 7.30 0.02
N CYS A 79 0.72 7.06 -1.02
CA CYS A 79 -0.60 6.44 -0.89
C CYS A 79 -0.63 5.08 -1.58
N GLY A 80 -0.76 3.99 -0.81
CA GLY A 80 -0.94 2.63 -1.31
C GLY A 80 -2.40 2.19 -1.24
N LYS A 81 -2.94 1.72 -2.36
CA LYS A 81 -4.22 1.01 -2.40
C LYS A 81 -3.98 -0.48 -2.21
N GLU A 82 -4.67 -1.11 -1.27
CA GLU A 82 -4.66 -2.57 -1.07
C GLU A 82 -5.95 -3.06 -0.39
N ILE A 83 -6.54 -4.13 -0.94
CA ILE A 83 -7.76 -4.75 -0.43
C ILE A 83 -7.46 -5.91 0.54
N SER A 84 -6.32 -6.58 0.36
CA SER A 84 -5.89 -7.72 1.16
C SER A 84 -5.35 -7.24 2.51
N LEU A 85 -6.02 -7.60 3.60
CA LEU A 85 -5.55 -7.29 4.96
C LEU A 85 -4.14 -7.86 5.20
N GLU A 86 -3.87 -9.07 4.71
CA GLU A 86 -2.57 -9.72 4.90
C GLU A 86 -1.43 -8.90 4.25
N ASP A 87 -1.65 -8.47 3.02
CA ASP A 87 -0.68 -7.64 2.30
C ASP A 87 -0.47 -6.28 2.97
N VAL A 88 -1.54 -5.67 3.51
CA VAL A 88 -1.44 -4.46 4.34
C VAL A 88 -0.59 -4.70 5.57
N ARG A 89 -0.78 -5.80 6.30
CA ARG A 89 0.05 -6.12 7.48
C ARG A 89 1.52 -6.24 7.11
N LEU A 90 1.81 -7.02 6.07
CA LEU A 90 3.16 -7.24 5.58
C LEU A 90 3.82 -5.93 5.10
N CYS A 91 3.05 -5.02 4.50
CA CYS A 91 3.55 -3.70 4.13
C CYS A 91 3.89 -2.88 5.38
N LEU A 92 2.98 -2.82 6.36
CA LEU A 92 3.16 -2.05 7.59
C LEU A 92 4.38 -2.49 8.39
N GLU A 93 4.69 -3.79 8.43
CA GLU A 93 5.91 -4.34 9.06
C GLU A 93 7.21 -3.80 8.43
N LYS A 94 7.19 -3.35 7.16
CA LYS A 94 8.38 -2.86 6.43
C LYS A 94 8.59 -1.35 6.53
N LEU A 95 7.63 -0.62 7.08
CA LEU A 95 7.63 0.84 7.14
C LEU A 95 8.43 1.47 8.28
N PRO A 96 8.59 0.88 9.48
CA PRO A 96 9.18 1.59 10.62
C PRO A 96 10.53 2.23 10.30
N ASP A 97 11.45 1.48 9.68
CA ASP A 97 12.75 2.00 9.27
C ASP A 97 12.65 3.10 8.21
N ARG A 98 11.68 3.02 7.30
CA ARG A 98 11.51 4.00 6.22
C ARG A 98 10.95 5.31 6.78
N LEU A 99 9.96 5.24 7.66
CA LEU A 99 9.37 6.41 8.30
C LEU A 99 10.36 7.09 9.24
N TYR A 100 11.19 6.31 9.94
CA TYR A 100 12.29 6.86 10.75
C TYR A 100 13.39 7.50 9.88
N GLU A 101 13.75 6.86 8.76
CA GLU A 101 14.75 7.41 7.81
C GLU A 101 14.30 8.74 7.19
N HIS A 102 13.00 8.95 7.01
CA HIS A 102 12.45 10.18 6.42
C HIS A 102 11.20 10.68 7.18
N PRO A 103 11.38 11.44 8.29
CA PRO A 103 10.29 11.83 9.19
C PRO A 103 9.20 12.74 8.58
N MET A 104 9.47 13.36 7.43
CA MET A 104 8.49 14.19 6.71
C MET A 104 7.62 13.36 5.74
N THR A 105 7.53 12.05 5.95
CA THR A 105 6.70 11.14 5.16
C THR A 105 5.35 10.98 5.81
N VAL A 106 4.28 11.22 5.05
CA VAL A 106 2.94 10.73 5.36
C VAL A 106 2.68 9.50 4.51
N PHE A 107 2.46 8.36 5.16
CA PHE A 107 2.06 7.14 4.50
C PHE A 107 0.55 6.93 4.65
N VAL A 108 -0.10 6.61 3.53
CA VAL A 108 -1.53 6.33 3.50
C VAL A 108 -1.74 4.93 2.92
N ALA A 109 -2.46 4.08 3.64
CA ALA A 109 -3.00 2.85 3.10
C ALA A 109 -4.52 2.97 2.96
N THR A 110 -5.08 2.46 1.87
CA THR A 110 -6.53 2.50 1.67
C THR A 110 -7.06 1.25 0.96
N ASN A 111 -8.26 0.81 1.36
CA ASN A 111 -8.97 -0.29 0.71
C ASN A 111 -9.96 0.17 -0.37
N LEU A 112 -9.99 1.47 -0.67
CA LEU A 112 -10.89 2.08 -1.64
C LEU A 112 -10.70 1.52 -3.06
N TYR A 113 -11.72 1.72 -3.92
CA TYR A 113 -11.61 1.36 -5.33
C TYR A 113 -10.53 2.16 -6.04
N TYR A 114 -9.99 1.64 -7.14
CA TYR A 114 -8.97 2.29 -7.95
C TYR A 114 -9.31 3.73 -8.36
N TYR A 115 -10.57 4.01 -8.70
CA TYR A 115 -11.00 5.36 -9.08
C TYR A 115 -11.25 6.29 -7.87
N GLN A 116 -11.35 5.73 -6.67
CA GLN A 116 -11.59 6.44 -5.41
C GLN A 116 -10.28 6.76 -4.68
N ALA A 117 -9.33 5.82 -4.71
CA ALA A 117 -8.12 5.84 -3.90
C ALA A 117 -7.18 7.04 -4.15
N PRO A 118 -6.94 7.51 -5.39
CA PRO A 118 -6.08 8.68 -5.63
C PRO A 118 -6.58 9.96 -4.95
N TRP A 119 -7.89 10.05 -4.73
CA TRP A 119 -8.57 11.23 -4.17
C TRP A 119 -9.04 11.03 -2.73
N LEU A 120 -8.90 9.80 -2.19
CA LEU A 120 -9.45 9.38 -0.91
C LEU A 120 -10.92 9.80 -0.74
N SER A 121 -11.74 9.59 -1.78
CA SER A 121 -13.12 10.05 -1.86
C SER A 121 -14.05 9.00 -2.43
N LEU A 122 -15.27 8.91 -1.89
CA LEU A 122 -16.30 7.97 -2.33
C LEU A 122 -17.11 8.44 -3.55
N GLN A 123 -16.60 9.40 -4.33
CA GLN A 123 -17.28 10.07 -5.47
C GLN A 123 -18.41 9.24 -6.11
N GLY A 124 -19.62 9.81 -6.14
CA GLY A 124 -20.78 9.23 -6.83
C GLY A 124 -21.60 8.20 -6.03
N LYS A 125 -21.22 7.88 -4.79
CA LYS A 125 -22.12 7.20 -3.83
C LYS A 125 -22.84 8.24 -2.98
N GLY A 126 -24.16 8.08 -2.82
CA GLY A 126 -25.00 8.97 -2.01
C GLY A 126 -24.59 8.99 -0.53
N ASP A 127 -25.03 10.03 0.18
CA ASP A 127 -24.58 10.55 1.48
C ASP A 127 -24.45 9.57 2.67
N ASP A 128 -24.83 8.29 2.56
CA ASP A 128 -24.92 7.38 3.72
C ASP A 128 -23.63 6.61 4.07
N MET A 129 -22.63 6.58 3.18
CA MET A 129 -21.38 5.84 3.44
C MET A 129 -20.25 6.82 3.78
N ALA A 130 -19.80 6.83 5.04
CA ALA A 130 -18.65 7.61 5.47
C ALA A 130 -17.35 6.78 5.36
N ILE A 131 -16.25 7.44 4.98
CA ILE A 131 -14.91 6.84 5.04
C ILE A 131 -14.51 6.73 6.52
N ASN A 132 -14.07 5.55 6.93
CA ASN A 132 -13.42 5.33 8.22
C ASN A 132 -11.97 5.82 8.13
N TRP A 133 -11.68 6.94 8.79
CA TRP A 133 -10.34 7.50 8.89
C TRP A 133 -9.66 7.02 10.17
N VAL A 134 -8.53 6.35 10.01
CA VAL A 134 -7.68 5.91 11.10
C VAL A 134 -6.37 6.67 10.98
N VAL A 135 -5.99 7.41 12.02
CA VAL A 135 -4.75 8.20 12.04
C VAL A 135 -3.85 7.67 13.15
N LEU A 136 -2.61 7.36 12.80
CA LEU A 136 -1.54 7.00 13.72
C LEU A 136 -0.45 8.06 13.64
N GLU A 137 -0.40 8.95 14.63
CA GLU A 137 0.73 9.86 14.77
C GLU A 137 1.84 9.11 15.50
N LEU A 138 2.92 8.77 14.80
CA LEU A 138 4.06 8.08 15.38
C LEU A 138 4.86 9.02 16.29
N ASP A 139 5.20 8.52 17.48
CA ASP A 139 6.12 9.18 18.42
C ASP A 139 7.34 8.31 18.72
N GLY A 140 8.45 8.91 19.16
CA GLY A 140 9.65 8.17 19.55
C GLY A 140 10.91 8.52 18.74
N GLY A 141 12.03 7.97 19.20
CA GLY A 141 13.38 8.28 18.73
C GLY A 141 14.06 7.16 17.96
N HIS A 142 13.39 6.03 17.70
CA HIS A 142 13.94 4.94 16.90
C HIS A 142 12.87 4.08 16.23
N SER A 143 13.24 3.38 15.15
CA SER A 143 12.29 2.57 14.36
C SER A 143 11.61 1.45 15.15
N HIS A 144 12.22 0.96 16.23
CA HIS A 144 11.59 -0.01 17.11
C HIS A 144 10.32 0.52 17.82
N GLU A 145 10.30 1.80 18.25
CA GLU A 145 9.10 2.40 18.85
C GLU A 145 7.98 2.56 17.81
N PHE A 146 8.35 2.85 16.56
CA PHE A 146 7.39 2.93 15.45
C PHE A 146 6.80 1.55 15.15
N GLU A 147 7.62 0.50 15.16
CA GLU A 147 7.18 -0.89 14.99
C GLU A 147 6.18 -1.30 16.08
N GLU A 148 6.45 -0.99 17.35
CA GLU A 148 5.54 -1.30 18.46
C GLU A 148 4.19 -0.61 18.28
N GLN A 149 4.17 0.69 17.94
CA GLN A 149 2.95 1.45 17.70
C GLN A 149 2.13 0.88 16.53
N ILE A 150 2.78 0.60 15.39
CA ILE A 150 2.15 -0.01 14.22
C ILE A 150 1.60 -1.39 14.55
N THR A 151 2.35 -2.20 15.31
CA THR A 151 1.94 -3.54 15.75
C THR A 151 0.72 -3.49 16.65
N ASN A 152 0.67 -2.54 17.58
CA ASN A 152 -0.46 -2.36 18.49
C ASN A 152 -1.77 -2.04 17.76
N MET A 153 -1.70 -1.44 16.56
CA MET A 153 -2.87 -1.15 15.73
C MET A 153 -3.38 -2.32 14.89
N GLN A 154 -2.63 -3.41 14.76
CA GLN A 154 -2.97 -4.54 13.88
C GLN A 154 -4.36 -5.12 14.13
N ARG A 155 -4.82 -5.15 15.39
CA ARG A 155 -6.16 -5.63 15.76
C ARG A 155 -7.26 -4.67 15.27
N GLN A 156 -7.05 -3.37 15.43
CA GLN A 156 -8.00 -2.35 15.00
C GLN A 156 -8.07 -2.27 13.47
N ILE A 157 -6.93 -2.36 12.78
CA ILE A 157 -6.88 -2.43 11.31
C ILE A 157 -7.69 -3.63 10.82
N ALA A 158 -7.54 -4.80 11.47
CA ALA A 158 -8.29 -6.01 11.11
C ALA A 158 -9.81 -5.84 11.18
N SER A 159 -10.32 -5.06 12.15
CA SER A 159 -11.77 -4.81 12.25
C SER A 159 -12.32 -3.96 11.11
N TYR A 160 -11.49 -3.11 10.48
CA TYR A 160 -11.91 -2.17 9.45
C TYR A 160 -11.54 -2.59 8.02
N TRP A 161 -10.58 -3.50 7.87
CA TRP A 161 -10.07 -3.97 6.56
C TRP A 161 -10.73 -5.26 6.07
N GLN A 162 -12.06 -5.27 6.12
CA GLN A 162 -12.84 -6.43 5.68
C GLN A 162 -13.12 -6.34 4.17
N ALA A 163 -13.04 -7.49 3.49
CA ALA A 163 -13.35 -7.63 2.08
C ALA A 163 -14.48 -8.65 1.87
N ALA A 164 -15.36 -8.37 0.92
CA ALA A 164 -16.43 -9.26 0.46
C ALA A 164 -16.29 -9.51 -1.05
N ALA A 165 -16.91 -10.57 -1.56
CA ALA A 165 -16.98 -10.80 -2.99
C ALA A 165 -18.11 -9.96 -3.60
N SER A 166 -17.82 -9.23 -4.69
CA SER A 166 -18.84 -8.53 -5.48
C SER A 166 -19.83 -9.54 -6.07
N GLU A 167 -21.13 -9.33 -5.87
CA GLU A 167 -22.18 -10.18 -6.46
C GLU A 167 -22.16 -10.16 -7.99
N LYS A 168 -21.71 -9.05 -8.60
CA LYS A 168 -21.67 -8.88 -10.05
C LYS A 168 -20.47 -9.56 -10.72
N THR A 169 -19.31 -9.49 -10.07
CA THR A 169 -18.02 -9.83 -10.71
C THR A 169 -17.22 -10.88 -9.96
N GLY A 170 -17.58 -11.20 -8.72
CA GLY A 170 -16.80 -12.04 -7.82
C GLY A 170 -15.52 -11.40 -7.28
N ASN A 171 -15.15 -10.21 -7.75
CA ASN A 171 -13.93 -9.53 -7.30
C ASN A 171 -14.04 -9.06 -5.85
N PRO A 172 -12.93 -9.04 -5.09
CA PRO A 172 -12.91 -8.46 -3.75
C PRO A 172 -13.30 -6.97 -3.76
N VAL A 173 -14.21 -6.60 -2.85
CA VAL A 173 -14.64 -5.24 -2.58
C VAL A 173 -14.57 -4.95 -1.09
N TYR A 174 -14.33 -3.70 -0.69
CA TYR A 174 -14.33 -3.34 0.72
C TYR A 174 -15.74 -3.49 1.30
N VAL A 175 -15.81 -3.92 2.56
CA VAL A 175 -17.04 -3.85 3.36
C VAL A 175 -17.17 -2.44 3.94
N THR A 176 -16.13 -1.99 4.64
CA THR A 176 -16.03 -0.64 5.20
C THR A 176 -14.94 0.13 4.43
N PRO A 177 -15.21 1.32 3.88
CA PRO A 177 -14.20 2.09 3.17
C PRO A 177 -13.27 2.71 4.21
N THR A 178 -12.00 2.34 4.17
CA THR A 178 -11.04 2.69 5.21
C THR A 178 -9.83 3.38 4.61
N VAL A 179 -9.36 4.41 5.32
CA VAL A 179 -8.10 5.09 5.06
C VAL A 179 -7.31 5.09 6.37
N LEU A 180 -6.12 4.49 6.33
CA LEU A 180 -5.13 4.55 7.40
C LEU A 180 -4.08 5.58 7.00
N VAL A 181 -3.84 6.55 7.87
CA VAL A 181 -2.79 7.56 7.76
C VAL A 181 -1.80 7.31 8.88
N ILE A 182 -0.52 7.23 8.52
CA ILE A 182 0.63 7.13 9.42
C ILE A 182 1.55 8.32 9.12
#